data_AF-A0A8J8H5R2-F1
#
_entry.id   AF-A0A8J8H5R2-F1
#
_cell.length_a   1.000
_cell.length_b   1.000
_cell.length_c   1.000
_cell.angle_alpha   90.00
_cell.angle_beta   90.00
_cell.angle_gamma   90.00
#
_symmetry.space_group_name_H-M   'P 1'
#
loop_
_entity.id
_entity.type
_entity.pdbx_description
1 polymer ?
#
loop_
_entity_poly.entity_id
_entity_poly.type
_entity_poly.pdbx_seq_one_letter_code
_entity_poly.pdbx_strand_id
1 'polypeptide(L)'
;MAYTYEQIREIFLKLPEDLREAYFSENISDKIIDIGKKHKLNVDETGILGGETGLVLLGEEHPNKFIANLSAKLGVDKTAAREIAQDINEQVFRPVRDSLRKIHGITDGSEISAKVS
;
A
#
# COMPACT_ATOMS: atom_id res chain seq x y z
N MET A 1 -12.09 4.39 -12.09
CA MET A 1 -13.52 4.07 -11.85
C MET A 1 -13.92 4.73 -10.54
N ALA A 2 -15.10 5.34 -10.45
CA ALA A 2 -15.60 5.88 -9.18
C ALA A 2 -16.43 4.80 -8.48
N TYR A 3 -16.06 4.44 -7.26
CA TYR A 3 -16.81 3.48 -6.45
C TYR A 3 -18.12 4.10 -5.94
N THR A 4 -19.20 3.32 -5.86
CA THR A 4 -20.43 3.76 -5.18
C THR A 4 -20.25 3.69 -3.66
N TYR A 5 -21.10 4.42 -2.92
CA TYR A 5 -21.09 4.40 -1.45
C TYR A 5 -21.23 2.97 -0.90
N GLU A 6 -22.09 2.16 -1.51
CA GLU A 6 -22.35 0.77 -1.14
C GLU A 6 -21.11 -0.10 -1.36
N GLN A 7 -20.41 0.09 -2.49
CA GLN A 7 -19.18 -0.65 -2.79
C GLN A 7 -18.07 -0.32 -1.79
N ILE A 8 -17.89 0.96 -1.47
CA ILE A 8 -16.93 1.41 -0.46
C ILE A 8 -17.28 0.79 0.90
N ARG A 9 -18.57 0.77 1.26
CA ARG A 9 -19.05 0.20 2.52
C ARG A 9 -18.82 -1.31 2.58
N GLU A 10 -19.01 -2.05 1.49
CA GLU A 10 -18.76 -3.49 1.44
C GLU A 10 -17.28 -3.84 1.56
N ILE A 11 -16.41 -3.11 0.85
CA ILE A 11 -14.95 -3.27 0.97
C ILE A 11 -14.54 -2.98 2.41
N PHE A 12 -15.06 -1.90 2.99
CA PHE A 12 -14.79 -1.53 4.37
C PHE A 12 -15.23 -2.61 5.37
N LEU A 13 -16.45 -3.13 5.27
CA LEU A 13 -16.94 -4.16 6.19
C LEU A 13 -16.18 -5.50 6.09
N LYS A 14 -15.54 -5.78 4.96
CA LYS A 14 -14.72 -6.97 4.76
C LYS A 14 -13.30 -6.80 5.30
N LEU A 15 -12.86 -5.57 5.56
CA LEU A 15 -11.53 -5.33 6.10
C LEU A 15 -11.45 -5.68 7.60
N PRO A 16 -10.40 -6.41 8.01
CA PRO A 16 -9.98 -6.50 9.40
C PRO A 16 -9.96 -5.13 10.10
N GLU A 17 -10.29 -5.11 11.39
CA GLU A 17 -10.39 -3.87 12.19
C GLU A 17 -9.12 -3.05 12.18
N ASP A 18 -7.96 -3.69 12.31
CA ASP A 18 -6.65 -3.04 12.24
C ASP A 18 -6.35 -2.40 10.88
N LEU A 19 -6.83 -2.99 9.77
CA LEU A 19 -6.71 -2.40 8.44
C LEU A 19 -7.68 -1.22 8.25
N ARG A 20 -8.89 -1.31 8.82
CA ARG A 20 -9.84 -0.19 8.81
C ARG A 20 -9.29 0.99 9.61
N GLU A 21 -8.77 0.74 10.81
CA GLU A 21 -8.13 1.75 11.64
C GLU A 21 -6.92 2.34 10.92
N ALA A 22 -6.09 1.51 10.29
CA ALA A 22 -4.93 1.98 9.56
C ALA A 22 -5.29 2.87 8.36
N TYR A 23 -6.33 2.52 7.62
CA TYR A 23 -6.77 3.29 6.46
C TYR A 23 -7.30 4.68 6.86
N PHE A 24 -7.97 4.81 8.01
CA PHE A 24 -8.48 6.09 8.53
C PHE A 24 -7.54 6.77 9.54
N SER A 25 -6.34 6.23 9.73
CA SER A 25 -5.42 6.75 10.73
C SER A 25 -4.78 8.04 10.24
N GLU A 26 -5.02 9.13 10.97
CA GLU A 26 -4.28 10.39 10.81
C GLU A 26 -2.77 10.15 10.93
N ASN A 27 -2.34 9.25 11.82
CA ASN A 27 -0.95 8.85 12.00
C ASN A 27 -0.34 8.23 10.72
N ILE A 28 -1.09 7.40 9.98
CA ILE A 28 -0.59 6.84 8.71
C ILE A 28 -0.53 7.91 7.62
N SER A 29 -1.49 8.82 7.60
CA SER A 29 -1.50 9.94 6.66
C SER A 29 -0.28 10.85 6.89
N ASP A 30 0.02 11.17 8.14
CA ASP A 30 1.20 11.95 8.54
C ASP A 30 2.50 11.24 8.17
N LYS A 31 2.60 9.93 8.41
CA LYS A 31 3.77 9.13 8.02
C LYS A 31 4.01 9.16 6.51
N ILE A 32 2.96 9.03 5.71
CA ILE A 32 3.07 9.10 4.24
C ILE A 32 3.57 10.47 3.80
N ILE A 33 3.04 11.54 4.40
CA ILE A 33 3.49 12.91 4.14
C ILE A 33 4.97 13.09 4.51
N ASP A 34 5.39 12.58 5.66
CA ASP A 34 6.78 12.70 6.12
C ASP A 34 7.76 11.86 5.29
N ILE A 35 7.34 10.69 4.81
CA ILE A 35 8.09 9.90 3.83
C ILE A 35 8.20 10.66 2.50
N GLY A 36 7.11 11.25 2.02
CA GLY A 36 7.11 12.10 0.84
C GLY A 36 8.14 13.23 0.95
N LYS A 37 8.14 13.96 2.08
CA LYS A 37 9.14 15.01 2.35
C LYS A 37 10.56 14.45 2.39
N LYS A 38 10.80 13.31 3.04
CA LYS A 38 12.13 12.66 3.12
C LYS A 38 12.70 12.36 1.73
N HIS A 39 11.85 11.90 0.82
CA HIS A 39 12.20 11.58 -0.57
C HIS A 39 12.05 12.77 -1.53
N LYS A 40 11.81 13.98 -1.00
CA LYS A 40 11.63 15.22 -1.77
C LYS A 40 10.49 15.16 -2.79
N LEU A 41 9.47 14.36 -2.50
CA LEU A 41 8.25 14.29 -3.29
C LEU A 41 7.46 15.59 -3.11
N ASN A 42 6.91 16.10 -4.21
CA ASN A 42 5.97 17.21 -4.18
C ASN A 42 4.59 16.75 -3.68
N VAL A 43 3.63 17.69 -3.58
CA VAL A 43 2.28 17.41 -3.06
C VAL A 43 1.55 16.37 -3.91
N ASP A 44 1.66 16.46 -5.24
CA ASP A 44 1.00 15.54 -6.17
C ASP A 44 1.62 14.13 -6.08
N GLU A 45 2.95 14.04 -6.04
CA GLU A 45 3.70 12.79 -5.87
C GLU A 45 3.41 12.15 -4.51
N THR A 46 3.30 12.94 -3.45
CA THR A 46 2.90 12.46 -2.12
C THR A 46 1.46 11.92 -2.15
N GLY A 47 0.57 12.57 -2.91
CA GLY A 47 -0.79 12.08 -3.16
C GLY A 47 -0.79 10.73 -3.89
N ILE A 48 0.08 10.55 -4.89
CA ILE A 48 0.26 9.27 -5.58
C ILE A 48 0.75 8.20 -4.61
N LEU A 49 1.78 8.51 -3.79
CA LEU A 49 2.30 7.58 -2.79
C LEU A 49 1.20 7.12 -1.80
N GLY A 50 0.38 8.06 -1.33
CA GLY A 50 -0.75 7.76 -0.46
C GLY A 50 -1.81 6.89 -1.15
N GLY A 51 -2.13 7.19 -2.41
CA GLY A 51 -3.05 6.40 -3.22
C GLY A 51 -2.58 4.95 -3.38
N GLU A 52 -1.33 4.73 -3.80
CA GLU A 52 -0.78 3.38 -3.95
C GLU A 52 -0.74 2.63 -2.62
N THR A 53 -0.35 3.31 -1.54
CA THR A 53 -0.33 2.73 -0.19
C THR A 53 -1.73 2.30 0.24
N GLY A 54 -2.73 3.14 -0.01
CA GLY A 54 -4.13 2.85 0.24
C GLY A 54 -4.65 1.64 -0.54
N LEU A 55 -4.31 1.52 -1.83
CA LEU A 55 -4.71 0.37 -2.65
C LEU A 55 -4.16 -0.95 -2.10
N VAL A 56 -2.94 -0.95 -1.56
CA VAL A 56 -2.36 -2.13 -0.91
C VAL A 56 -3.06 -2.46 0.41
N LEU A 57 -3.35 -1.44 1.24
CA LEU A 57 -4.09 -1.60 2.49
C LEU A 57 -5.52 -2.12 2.28
N LEU A 58 -6.17 -1.70 1.20
CA LEU A 58 -7.51 -2.15 0.81
C LEU A 58 -7.53 -3.56 0.22
N GLY A 59 -6.37 -4.13 -0.14
CA GLY A 59 -6.29 -5.44 -0.79
C GLY A 59 -6.46 -5.40 -2.32
N GLU A 60 -6.70 -4.23 -2.90
CA GLU A 60 -6.90 -4.04 -4.34
C GLU A 60 -5.60 -4.20 -5.13
N GLU A 61 -4.47 -3.83 -4.52
CA GLU A 61 -3.15 -4.01 -5.10
C GLU A 61 -2.28 -4.96 -4.27
N HIS A 62 -1.74 -5.98 -4.94
CA HIS A 62 -0.83 -6.92 -4.29
C HIS A 62 0.54 -6.25 -3.99
N PRO A 63 1.11 -6.41 -2.77
CA PRO A 63 2.36 -5.75 -2.36
C PRO A 63 3.56 -5.96 -3.29
N ASN A 64 3.60 -7.07 -4.03
CA ASN A 64 4.67 -7.35 -5.02
C ASN A 64 4.69 -6.38 -6.22
N LYS A 65 3.57 -5.69 -6.52
CA LYS A 65 3.47 -4.70 -7.59
C LYS A 65 3.83 -3.29 -7.13
N PHE A 66 3.83 -3.06 -5.81
CA PHE A 66 3.98 -1.73 -5.21
C PHE A 66 5.21 -0.97 -5.71
N ILE A 67 6.40 -1.60 -5.70
CA ILE A 67 7.64 -0.95 -6.18
C ILE A 67 7.56 -0.59 -7.67
N ALA A 68 6.99 -1.49 -8.50
CA ALA A 68 6.87 -1.26 -9.93
C ALA A 68 5.88 -0.13 -10.23
N ASN A 69 4.77 -0.09 -9.49
CA ASN A 69 3.76 0.96 -9.62
C ASN A 69 4.27 2.31 -9.13
N LEU A 70 5.00 2.36 -8.01
CA LEU A 70 5.65 3.59 -7.54
C LEU A 70 6.64 4.13 -8.57
N SER A 71 7.51 3.28 -9.13
CA SER A 71 8.45 3.71 -10.18
C SER A 71 7.72 4.26 -11.40
N ALA A 72 6.64 3.59 -11.84
CA ALA A 72 5.88 4.00 -13.01
C ALA A 72 5.07 5.30 -12.78
N LYS A 73 4.42 5.45 -11.63
CA LYS A 73 3.50 6.56 -11.34
C LYS A 73 4.21 7.81 -10.82
N LEU A 74 5.27 7.64 -10.02
CA LEU A 74 6.10 8.75 -9.56
C LEU A 74 7.17 9.14 -10.60
N GLY A 75 7.38 8.34 -11.64
CA GLY A 75 8.41 8.60 -12.65
C GLY A 75 9.84 8.49 -12.12
N VAL A 76 10.04 7.83 -10.99
CA VAL A 76 11.34 7.63 -10.34
C VAL A 76 11.99 6.32 -10.78
N ASP A 77 13.31 6.23 -10.68
CA ASP A 77 14.01 4.99 -10.98
C ASP A 77 13.70 3.89 -9.93
N LYS A 78 14.00 2.64 -10.28
CA LYS A 78 13.69 1.49 -9.43
C LYS A 78 14.42 1.50 -8.08
N THR A 79 15.54 2.23 -7.96
CA THR A 79 16.29 2.35 -6.70
C THR A 79 15.53 3.28 -5.76
N ALA A 80 15.20 4.49 -6.21
CA ALA A 80 14.37 5.44 -5.46
C ALA A 80 13.01 4.83 -5.07
N ALA A 81 12.34 4.15 -6.01
CA ALA A 81 11.08 3.46 -5.71
C ALA A 81 11.22 2.39 -4.61
N ARG A 82 12.36 1.67 -4.56
CA ARG A 82 12.62 0.68 -3.50
C ARG A 82 12.83 1.34 -2.14
N GLU A 83 13.56 2.44 -2.08
CA GLU A 83 13.81 3.17 -0.83
C GLU A 83 12.51 3.73 -0.26
N ILE A 84 11.68 4.36 -1.10
CA ILE A 84 10.33 4.83 -0.71
C ILE A 84 9.49 3.66 -0.23
N ALA A 85 9.46 2.55 -0.98
CA ALA A 85 8.68 1.38 -0.60
C ALA A 85 9.14 0.77 0.72
N GLN A 86 10.46 0.79 1.01
CA GLN A 86 11.00 0.30 2.26
C GLN A 86 10.52 1.14 3.45
N ASP A 87 10.55 2.46 3.33
CA ASP A 87 10.05 3.35 4.37
C ASP A 87 8.55 3.13 4.65
N ILE A 88 7.74 2.95 3.60
CA ILE A 88 6.32 2.61 3.73
C ILE A 88 6.13 1.24 4.38
N ASN A 89 6.91 0.23 3.97
CA ASN A 89 6.85 -1.09 4.55
C ASN A 89 7.11 -1.05 6.06
N GLU A 90 8.12 -0.29 6.50
CA GLU A 90 8.53 -0.20 7.89
C GLU A 90 7.56 0.62 8.75
N GLN A 91 7.04 1.73 8.22
CA GLN A 91 6.26 2.70 9.00
C GLN A 91 4.75 2.49 8.91
N VAL A 92 4.26 1.96 7.78
CA VAL A 92 2.83 1.82 7.48
C VAL A 92 2.39 0.36 7.42
N PHE A 93 3.08 -0.51 6.68
CA PHE A 93 2.62 -1.91 6.53
C PHE A 93 3.02 -2.81 7.70
N ARG A 94 4.17 -2.56 8.33
CA ARG A 94 4.66 -3.39 9.45
C ARG A 94 3.66 -3.49 10.61
N PRO A 95 3.00 -2.41 11.08
CA PRO A 95 1.99 -2.50 12.13
C PRO A 95 0.78 -3.36 11.77
N VAL A 96 0.39 -3.41 10.48
CA VAL A 96 -0.79 -4.15 9.99
C VAL A 96 -0.41 -5.39 9.16
N ARG A 97 0.83 -5.87 9.32
CA ARG A 97 1.40 -6.92 8.46
C ARG A 97 0.58 -8.20 8.52
N ASP A 98 0.12 -8.59 9.69
CA ASP A 98 -0.62 -9.85 9.87
C ASP A 98 -1.97 -9.82 9.13
N SER A 99 -2.64 -8.68 9.12
CA SER A 99 -3.89 -8.52 8.39
C SER A 99 -3.69 -8.31 6.91
N LEU A 100 -2.66 -7.54 6.50
CA LEU A 100 -2.23 -7.48 5.10
C LEU A 100 -1.97 -8.89 4.55
N ARG A 101 -1.29 -9.74 5.30
CA ARG A 101 -1.03 -11.12 4.88
C ARG A 101 -2.30 -11.94 4.73
N LYS A 102 -3.27 -11.79 5.64
CA LYS A 102 -4.56 -12.49 5.55
C LYS A 102 -5.35 -12.08 4.31
N ILE A 103 -5.43 -10.78 4.01
CA ILE A 103 -6.19 -10.29 2.85
C ILE A 103 -5.49 -10.63 1.52
N HIS A 104 -4.16 -10.66 1.49
CA HIS A 104 -3.37 -10.98 0.30
C HIS A 104 -3.06 -12.48 0.15
N GLY A 105 -3.52 -13.33 1.08
CA GLY A 105 -3.25 -14.77 1.06
C GLY A 105 -1.77 -15.15 1.28
N ILE A 106 -0.97 -14.26 1.88
CA ILE A 106 0.48 -14.46 2.08
C ILE A 106 0.71 -15.35 3.31
N THR A 107 0.78 -16.66 3.08
CA THR A 107 1.25 -17.65 4.06
C THR A 107 2.79 -17.73 4.03
N ASP A 108 3.45 -17.68 5.20
CA ASP A 108 4.91 -17.87 5.28
C ASP A 108 5.19 -19.34 5.01
N GLY A 109 5.35 -19.70 3.74
CA GLY A 109 5.55 -21.06 3.31
C GLY A 109 5.23 -21.21 1.83
N SER A 110 6.25 -20.99 0.99
CA SER A 110 6.35 -21.47 -0.40
C SER A 110 5.19 -21.17 -1.35
N GLU A 111 5.29 -20.12 -2.15
CA GLU A 111 4.96 -20.18 -3.58
C GLU A 111 5.99 -19.39 -4.41
N ILE A 112 7.18 -19.97 -4.50
CA ILE A 112 7.95 -19.96 -5.75
C ILE A 112 7.43 -21.18 -6.53
N SER A 113 6.47 -21.02 -7.43
CA SER A 113 6.27 -21.90 -8.60
C SER A 113 5.14 -21.41 -9.51
N ALA A 114 5.43 -21.37 -10.82
CA ALA A 114 4.53 -21.49 -11.97
C ALA A 114 3.37 -20.48 -12.14
N LYS A 115 3.59 -19.34 -12.81
CA LYS A 115 3.47 -19.29 -14.29
C LYS A 115 3.93 -20.58 -14.99
N VAL A 116 3.05 -21.57 -15.14
CA VAL A 116 2.85 -22.41 -16.36
C VAL A 116 1.56 -23.19 -16.12
N SER A 117 0.49 -22.85 -16.85
CA SER A 117 -0.45 -23.76 -17.51
C SER A 117 -1.36 -22.94 -18.41
#